data_AF-A9DQS6-F1
#
_entry.id   AF-A9DQS6-F1
#
_cell.length_a   1.000
_cell.length_b   1.000
_cell.length_c   1.000
_cell.angle_alpha   90.00
_cell.angle_beta   90.00
_cell.angle_gamma   90.00
#
_symmetry.space_group_name_H-M   'P 1'
#
loop_
_entity.id
_entity.type
_entity.pdbx_description
1 polymer ?
#
loop_
_entity_poly.entity_id
_entity_poly.type
_entity_poly.pdbx_seq_one_letter_code
_entity_poly.pdbx_strand_id
1 'polypeptide(L)'
;MKTKITYLFLVFVASCTLVFSQDNTALFESANTAYNDGNYAEAIAQYKSILETGNHSAAIYYNLGNAYYKSNEIGPSVYYFEKALQLSPDDKDILNNLAFANNMTIDAIEPLPKTQLSKFIGNITGTFTYNEWAWIAVFCGFLCVISFLLYQFAYETLKKRIYFLISFLAFLFIIGTVAIAYQQYGKAQKDRPAIVFAKETTVKSEPNLRSDEVFVLHEGTKVQVLDTVDNWKKIQLIDGKIGWIISEDVNEL
;
A
#
# COMPACT_ATOMS: atom_id res chain seq x y z
N MET A 1 -34.91 -13.35 -38.65
CA MET A 1 -34.13 -14.28 -37.78
C MET A 1 -32.92 -13.61 -37.13
N LYS A 2 -32.13 -12.78 -37.83
CA LYS A 2 -30.91 -12.16 -37.28
C LYS A 2 -31.15 -11.27 -36.03
N THR A 3 -32.23 -10.50 -35.98
CA THR A 3 -32.58 -9.64 -34.84
C THR A 3 -32.99 -10.41 -33.58
N LYS A 4 -33.65 -11.57 -33.70
CA LYS A 4 -34.04 -12.38 -32.53
C LYS A 4 -32.83 -13.04 -31.83
N ILE A 5 -31.78 -13.36 -32.59
CA ILE A 5 -30.54 -13.95 -32.06
C ILE A 5 -29.74 -12.88 -31.28
N THR A 6 -29.75 -11.62 -31.72
CA THR A 6 -29.08 -10.52 -31.01
C THR A 6 -29.71 -10.23 -29.64
N TYR A 7 -31.04 -10.27 -29.53
CA TYR A 7 -31.73 -10.11 -28.24
C TYR A 7 -31.50 -11.29 -27.31
N LEU A 8 -31.44 -12.52 -27.83
CA LEU A 8 -31.13 -13.71 -27.02
C LEU A 8 -29.70 -13.66 -26.46
N PHE A 9 -28.75 -13.15 -27.25
CA PHE A 9 -27.36 -12.97 -26.83
C PHE A 9 -27.22 -11.85 -25.78
N LEU A 10 -27.94 -10.73 -25.93
CA LEU A 10 -27.98 -9.65 -24.93
C LEU A 10 -28.60 -10.10 -23.59
N VAL A 11 -29.65 -10.91 -23.63
CA VAL A 11 -30.26 -11.48 -22.41
C VAL A 11 -29.31 -12.48 -21.74
N PHE A 12 -28.59 -13.29 -22.52
CA PHE A 12 -27.61 -14.25 -21.99
C PHE A 12 -26.40 -13.57 -21.33
N VAL A 13 -25.86 -12.51 -21.95
CA VAL A 13 -24.77 -11.71 -21.38
C VAL A 13 -25.23 -10.97 -20.11
N ALA A 14 -26.45 -10.42 -20.10
CA ALA A 14 -27.02 -9.79 -18.91
C ALA A 14 -27.26 -10.79 -17.76
N SER A 15 -27.66 -12.04 -18.07
CA SER A 15 -27.82 -13.08 -17.05
C SER A 15 -26.49 -13.58 -16.48
N CYS A 16 -25.42 -13.59 -17.28
CA CYS A 16 -24.08 -13.98 -16.80
C CYS A 16 -23.46 -12.95 -15.85
N THR A 17 -23.81 -11.67 -15.97
CA THR A 17 -23.28 -10.62 -15.07
C THR A 17 -24.03 -10.53 -13.73
N LEU A 18 -25.23 -11.10 -13.62
CA LEU A 18 -26.06 -10.97 -12.41
C LEU A 18 -25.83 -12.08 -11.38
N VAL A 19 -25.44 -13.29 -11.83
CA VAL A 19 -25.33 -14.46 -10.93
C VAL A 19 -24.15 -14.35 -9.95
N PHE A 20 -23.06 -13.67 -10.31
CA PHE A 20 -21.87 -13.56 -9.45
C PHE A 20 -21.90 -12.38 -8.46
N SER A 21 -22.78 -11.40 -8.66
CA SER A 21 -22.85 -10.21 -7.81
C SER A 21 -23.86 -10.33 -6.67
N GLN A 22 -24.89 -11.17 -6.81
CA GLN A 22 -25.97 -11.23 -5.81
C GLN A 22 -25.57 -12.02 -4.56
N ASP A 23 -24.76 -13.06 -4.72
CA ASP A 23 -24.35 -13.95 -3.62
C ASP A 23 -23.43 -13.23 -2.63
N ASN A 24 -22.42 -12.49 -3.13
CA ASN A 24 -21.49 -11.77 -2.27
C ASN A 24 -22.13 -10.62 -1.49
N THR A 25 -23.12 -9.92 -2.06
CA THR A 25 -23.85 -8.87 -1.33
C THR A 25 -24.67 -9.47 -0.20
N ALA A 26 -25.41 -10.55 -0.45
CA ALA A 26 -26.19 -11.22 0.59
C ALA A 26 -25.27 -11.79 1.69
N LEU A 27 -24.14 -12.39 1.29
CA LEU A 27 -23.14 -12.92 2.21
C LEU A 27 -22.46 -11.82 3.03
N PHE A 28 -22.22 -10.65 2.44
CA PHE A 28 -21.69 -9.48 3.14
C PHE A 28 -22.66 -8.97 4.21
N GLU A 29 -23.96 -8.86 3.89
CA GLU A 29 -24.97 -8.44 4.87
C GLU A 29 -25.18 -9.49 5.96
N SER A 30 -25.10 -10.78 5.62
CA SER A 30 -25.07 -11.86 6.59
C SER A 30 -23.88 -11.71 7.54
N ALA A 31 -22.68 -11.43 7.01
CA ALA A 31 -21.48 -11.25 7.81
C ALA A 31 -21.57 -10.02 8.72
N ASN A 32 -22.16 -8.92 8.24
CA ASN A 32 -22.48 -7.75 9.06
C ASN A 32 -23.43 -8.10 10.21
N THR A 33 -24.46 -8.92 9.93
CA THR A 33 -25.42 -9.38 10.93
C THR A 33 -24.73 -10.23 11.99
N ALA A 34 -23.95 -11.25 11.57
CA ALA A 34 -23.18 -12.09 12.48
C ALA A 34 -22.21 -11.26 13.35
N TYR A 35 -21.55 -10.23 12.77
CA TYR A 35 -20.71 -9.31 13.53
C TYR A 35 -21.50 -8.53 14.58
N ASN A 36 -22.66 -7.98 14.22
CA ASN A 36 -23.52 -7.22 15.13
C ASN A 36 -24.10 -8.08 16.25
N ASP A 37 -24.36 -9.36 15.97
CA ASP A 37 -24.81 -10.36 16.95
C ASP A 37 -23.67 -10.84 17.88
N GLY A 38 -22.43 -10.41 17.64
CA GLY A 38 -21.25 -10.81 18.41
C GLY A 38 -20.64 -12.15 17.97
N ASN A 39 -21.16 -12.77 16.91
CA ASN A 39 -20.66 -14.01 16.32
C ASN A 39 -19.47 -13.73 15.40
N TYR A 40 -18.37 -13.21 15.97
CA TYR A 40 -17.23 -12.73 15.18
C TYR A 40 -16.54 -13.82 14.36
N ALA A 41 -16.46 -15.05 14.86
CA ALA A 41 -15.87 -16.16 14.12
C ALA A 41 -16.64 -16.49 12.82
N GLU A 42 -17.98 -16.43 12.87
CA GLU A 42 -18.83 -16.62 11.71
C GLU A 42 -18.67 -15.45 10.72
N ALA A 43 -18.70 -14.22 11.23
CA ALA A 43 -18.47 -13.03 10.40
C ALA A 43 -17.13 -13.10 9.66
N ILE A 44 -16.04 -13.47 10.36
CA ILE A 44 -14.71 -13.66 9.77
C ILE A 44 -14.74 -14.71 8.65
N ALA A 45 -15.35 -15.87 8.90
CA ALA A 45 -15.44 -16.93 7.90
C ALA A 45 -16.20 -16.46 6.65
N GLN A 46 -17.33 -15.77 6.83
CA GLN A 46 -18.13 -15.24 5.73
C GLN A 46 -17.37 -14.16 4.95
N TYR A 47 -16.75 -13.17 5.61
CA TYR A 47 -15.93 -12.18 4.91
C TYR A 47 -14.75 -12.80 4.16
N LYS A 48 -14.07 -13.79 4.73
CA LYS A 48 -12.99 -14.51 4.04
C LYS A 48 -13.49 -15.25 2.81
N SER A 49 -14.65 -15.90 2.88
CA SER A 49 -15.23 -16.56 1.71
C SER A 49 -15.55 -15.58 0.58
N ILE A 50 -15.95 -14.33 0.90
CA ILE A 50 -16.12 -13.27 -0.11
C ILE A 50 -14.76 -12.94 -0.76
N LEU A 51 -13.69 -12.80 0.04
CA LEU A 51 -12.34 -12.56 -0.48
C LEU A 51 -11.85 -13.72 -1.38
N GLU A 52 -12.18 -14.97 -1.07
CA GLU A 52 -11.82 -16.15 -1.88
C GLU A 52 -12.47 -16.12 -3.27
N THR A 53 -13.60 -15.42 -3.44
CA THR A 53 -14.19 -15.18 -4.77
C THR A 53 -13.48 -14.10 -5.59
N GLY A 54 -12.41 -13.49 -5.07
CA GLY A 54 -11.69 -12.39 -5.69
C GLY A 54 -12.32 -11.01 -5.47
N ASN A 55 -13.35 -10.91 -4.63
CA ASN A 55 -13.99 -9.65 -4.30
C ASN A 55 -13.25 -8.97 -3.14
N HIS A 56 -12.27 -8.13 -3.49
CA HIS A 56 -11.50 -7.34 -2.53
C HIS A 56 -12.03 -5.90 -2.48
N SER A 57 -12.32 -5.39 -1.28
CA SER A 57 -12.75 -4.01 -1.08
C SER A 57 -12.31 -3.49 0.29
N ALA A 58 -12.19 -2.16 0.41
CA ALA A 58 -11.87 -1.51 1.68
C ALA A 58 -12.86 -1.89 2.78
N ALA A 59 -14.15 -1.98 2.45
CA ALA A 59 -15.21 -2.34 3.40
C ALA A 59 -15.08 -3.76 3.95
N ILE A 60 -14.76 -4.75 3.11
CA ILE A 60 -14.56 -6.14 3.55
C ILE A 60 -13.34 -6.24 4.47
N TYR A 61 -12.23 -5.60 4.08
CA TYR A 61 -11.03 -5.57 4.90
C TYR A 61 -11.23 -4.84 6.22
N TYR A 62 -11.91 -3.69 6.20
CA TYR A 62 -12.26 -2.96 7.42
C TYR A 62 -13.12 -3.79 8.37
N ASN A 63 -14.14 -4.48 7.86
CA ASN A 63 -15.00 -5.33 8.69
C ASN A 63 -14.28 -6.58 9.21
N LEU A 64 -13.37 -7.18 8.44
CA LEU A 64 -12.48 -8.23 8.94
C LEU A 64 -11.58 -7.71 10.07
N GLY A 65 -10.97 -6.54 9.88
CA GLY A 65 -10.15 -5.88 10.90
C GLY A 65 -10.93 -5.68 12.20
N ASN A 66 -12.18 -5.22 12.10
CA ASN A 66 -13.08 -5.06 13.24
C ASN A 66 -13.44 -6.40 13.90
N ALA A 67 -13.80 -7.41 13.13
CA ALA A 67 -14.17 -8.73 13.67
C ALA A 67 -13.00 -9.40 14.40
N TYR A 68 -11.80 -9.30 13.85
CA TYR A 68 -10.57 -9.76 14.51
C TYR A 68 -10.23 -8.95 15.75
N TYR A 69 -10.39 -7.62 15.71
CA TYR A 69 -10.20 -6.75 16.86
C TYR A 69 -11.11 -7.18 18.03
N LYS A 70 -12.40 -7.39 17.75
CA LYS A 70 -13.39 -7.82 18.74
C LYS A 70 -13.17 -9.24 19.24
N SER A 71 -12.49 -10.08 18.46
CA SER A 71 -12.07 -11.44 18.85
C SER A 71 -10.73 -11.47 19.59
N ASN A 72 -10.11 -10.30 19.86
CA ASN A 72 -8.81 -10.18 20.51
C ASN A 72 -7.67 -10.88 19.72
N GLU A 73 -7.80 -10.90 18.39
CA GLU A 73 -6.79 -11.36 17.43
C GLU A 73 -6.14 -10.13 16.78
N ILE A 74 -5.17 -9.55 17.48
CA ILE A 74 -4.63 -8.23 17.14
C ILE A 74 -3.80 -8.26 15.86
N GLY A 75 -3.01 -9.31 15.62
CA GLY A 75 -2.21 -9.44 14.39
C GLY A 75 -3.05 -9.39 13.11
N PRO A 76 -4.02 -10.31 12.94
CA PRO A 76 -4.96 -10.26 11.83
C PRO A 76 -5.74 -8.95 11.75
N SER A 77 -6.13 -8.36 12.89
CA SER A 77 -6.84 -7.08 12.92
C SER A 77 -6.03 -5.94 12.27
N VAL A 78 -4.78 -5.74 12.70
CA VAL A 78 -3.87 -4.74 12.13
C VAL A 78 -3.66 -5.00 10.64
N TYR A 79 -3.44 -6.26 10.24
CA TYR A 79 -3.26 -6.64 8.84
C TYR A 79 -4.44 -6.25 7.95
N TYR A 80 -5.66 -6.57 8.34
CA TYR A 80 -6.82 -6.26 7.52
C TYR A 80 -7.15 -4.75 7.53
N PHE A 81 -6.90 -4.03 8.63
CA PHE A 81 -7.00 -2.57 8.60
C PHE A 81 -5.96 -1.92 7.68
N GLU A 82 -4.72 -2.41 7.66
CA GLU A 82 -3.68 -1.95 6.73
C GLU A 82 -4.06 -2.24 5.26
N LYS A 83 -4.62 -3.42 4.96
CA LYS A 83 -5.17 -3.74 3.63
C LYS A 83 -6.34 -2.80 3.24
N ALA A 84 -7.20 -2.46 4.20
CA ALA A 84 -8.28 -1.50 3.97
C ALA A 84 -7.73 -0.11 3.65
N LEU A 85 -6.70 0.32 4.39
CA LEU A 85 -6.04 1.61 4.22
C LEU A 85 -5.33 1.73 2.86
N GLN A 86 -4.76 0.65 2.33
CA GLN A 86 -4.19 0.64 0.97
C GLN A 86 -5.23 0.98 -0.11
N LEU A 87 -6.49 0.59 0.09
CA LEU A 87 -7.58 0.85 -0.86
C LEU A 87 -8.27 2.20 -0.62
N SER A 88 -8.30 2.66 0.64
CA SER A 88 -8.89 3.94 1.04
C SER A 88 -7.96 4.70 2.02
N PRO A 89 -6.88 5.35 1.53
CA PRO A 89 -5.84 5.93 2.38
C PRO A 89 -6.29 7.08 3.30
N ASP A 90 -7.36 7.78 2.92
CA ASP A 90 -7.86 8.97 3.63
C ASP A 90 -9.13 8.67 4.46
N ASP A 91 -9.52 7.40 4.58
CA ASP A 91 -10.69 7.00 5.35
C ASP A 91 -10.41 7.13 6.86
N LYS A 92 -11.17 8.02 7.51
CA LYS A 92 -10.98 8.36 8.92
C LYS A 92 -11.33 7.19 9.84
N ASP A 93 -12.30 6.36 9.48
CA ASP A 93 -12.72 5.24 10.32
C ASP A 93 -11.67 4.14 10.29
N ILE A 94 -11.10 3.85 9.11
CA ILE A 94 -9.97 2.93 8.97
C ILE A 94 -8.76 3.43 9.78
N LEU A 95 -8.39 4.71 9.63
CA LEU A 95 -7.26 5.30 10.36
C LEU A 95 -7.43 5.23 11.88
N ASN A 96 -8.63 5.56 12.37
CA ASN A 96 -8.93 5.52 13.80
C ASN A 96 -8.90 4.08 14.35
N ASN A 97 -9.50 3.12 13.64
CA ASN A 97 -9.56 1.74 14.10
C ASN A 97 -8.19 1.04 14.01
N LEU A 98 -7.40 1.35 12.98
CA LEU A 98 -6.00 0.91 12.91
C LEU A 98 -5.19 1.47 14.08
N ALA A 99 -5.40 2.73 14.48
CA ALA A 99 -4.75 3.31 15.65
C ALA A 99 -5.15 2.59 16.95
N PHE A 100 -6.43 2.24 17.12
CA PHE A 100 -6.87 1.42 18.26
C PHE A 100 -6.22 0.03 18.26
N ALA A 101 -6.18 -0.65 17.11
CA ALA A 101 -5.51 -1.95 16.97
C ALA A 101 -4.01 -1.87 17.29
N ASN A 102 -3.32 -0.85 16.77
CA ASN A 102 -1.90 -0.61 17.06
C ASN A 102 -1.65 -0.35 18.56
N ASN A 103 -2.54 0.37 19.24
CA ASN A 103 -2.43 0.59 20.68
C ASN A 103 -2.62 -0.68 21.53
N MET A 104 -3.18 -1.75 20.96
CA MET A 104 -3.27 -3.06 21.61
C MET A 104 -2.06 -3.96 21.35
N THR A 105 -1.15 -3.57 20.47
CA THR A 105 0.10 -4.31 20.24
C THR A 105 1.04 -4.19 21.44
N ILE A 106 1.82 -5.24 21.68
CA ILE A 106 2.77 -5.30 22.80
C ILE A 106 4.04 -4.50 22.46
N ASP A 107 4.48 -4.56 21.21
CA ASP A 107 5.76 -3.99 20.78
C ASP A 107 5.63 -2.49 20.48
N ALA A 108 6.08 -1.66 21.41
CA ALA A 108 6.21 -0.22 21.18
C ALA A 108 7.55 0.10 20.49
N ILE A 109 7.56 0.07 19.15
CA ILE A 109 8.77 0.33 18.35
C ILE A 109 8.77 1.78 17.86
N GLU A 110 9.65 2.60 18.44
CA GLU A 110 9.80 4.00 18.02
C GLU A 110 10.58 4.11 16.70
N PRO A 111 10.12 4.94 15.74
CA PRO A 111 10.83 5.15 14.49
C PRO A 111 12.16 5.86 14.71
N LEU A 112 13.16 5.54 13.88
CA LEU A 112 14.44 6.24 13.89
C LEU A 112 14.25 7.77 13.78
N PRO A 113 14.95 8.57 14.61
CA PRO A 113 14.84 10.02 14.54
C PRO A 113 15.38 10.51 13.20
N LYS A 114 14.49 11.10 12.39
CA LYS A 114 14.86 11.72 11.12
C LYS A 114 15.30 13.16 11.33
N THR A 115 16.39 13.56 10.68
CA THR A 115 16.85 14.96 10.66
C THR A 115 15.81 15.87 10.00
N GLN A 116 15.78 17.15 10.35
CA GLN A 116 14.83 18.11 9.76
C GLN A 116 14.99 18.20 8.23
N LEU A 117 16.24 18.13 7.74
CA LEU A 117 16.53 18.09 6.30
C LEU A 117 15.95 16.83 5.65
N SER A 118 16.11 15.66 6.27
CA SER A 118 15.55 14.40 5.76
C SER A 118 14.02 14.45 5.70
N LYS A 119 13.37 15.01 6.73
CA LYS A 119 11.90 15.22 6.74
C LYS A 119 11.46 16.15 5.63
N PHE A 120 12.13 17.29 5.46
CA PHE A 120 11.81 18.26 4.40
C PHE A 120 11.95 17.65 3.00
N ILE A 121 13.06 16.96 2.72
CA ILE A 121 13.27 16.28 1.43
C ILE A 121 12.23 15.17 1.24
N GLY A 122 11.94 14.40 2.28
CA GLY A 122 10.93 13.34 2.25
C GLY A 122 9.54 13.89 1.91
N ASN A 123 9.14 15.02 2.52
CA ASN A 123 7.86 15.65 2.24
C ASN A 123 7.77 16.15 0.80
N ILE A 124 8.81 16.81 0.28
CA ILE A 124 8.83 17.27 -1.12
C ILE A 124 8.73 16.06 -2.06
N THR A 125 9.65 15.11 -1.92
CA THR A 125 9.72 13.95 -2.82
C THR A 125 8.49 13.05 -2.73
N GLY A 126 7.85 12.96 -1.56
CA GLY A 126 6.65 12.17 -1.32
C GLY A 126 5.33 12.90 -1.58
N THR A 127 5.34 14.17 -2.02
CA THR A 127 4.11 14.90 -2.35
C THR A 127 3.40 14.30 -3.57
N PHE A 128 4.18 13.79 -4.53
CA PHE A 128 3.68 13.16 -5.75
C PHE A 128 4.20 11.72 -5.82
N THR A 129 3.45 10.86 -6.49
CA THR A 129 3.85 9.51 -6.90
C THR A 129 4.92 9.56 -7.98
N TYR A 130 5.60 8.43 -8.21
CA TYR A 130 6.69 8.37 -9.19
C TYR A 130 6.19 8.63 -10.62
N ASN A 131 4.94 8.23 -10.92
CA ASN A 131 4.28 8.49 -12.20
C ASN A 131 3.98 9.97 -12.39
N GLU A 132 3.52 10.65 -11.34
CA GLU A 132 3.25 12.09 -11.38
C GLU A 132 4.53 12.91 -11.56
N TRP A 133 5.61 12.55 -10.85
CA TRP A 133 6.94 13.13 -11.09
C TRP A 133 7.43 12.92 -12.53
N ALA A 134 7.18 11.74 -13.11
CA ALA A 134 7.50 11.47 -14.52
C ALA A 134 6.68 12.34 -15.48
N TRP A 135 5.38 12.51 -15.24
CA TRP A 135 4.55 13.42 -16.04
C TRP A 135 5.02 14.87 -15.95
N ILE A 136 5.39 15.34 -14.75
CA ILE A 136 5.98 16.67 -14.56
C ILE A 136 7.25 16.81 -15.41
N ALA A 137 8.12 15.80 -15.43
CA ALA A 137 9.32 15.81 -16.28
C ALA A 137 8.98 15.96 -17.78
N VAL A 138 7.94 15.24 -18.25
CA VAL A 138 7.47 15.34 -19.64
C VAL A 138 6.97 16.75 -19.97
N PHE A 139 6.15 17.35 -19.11
CA PHE A 139 5.67 18.73 -19.30
C PHE A 139 6.82 19.75 -19.30
N CYS A 140 7.79 19.60 -18.40
CA CYS A 140 9.00 20.42 -18.40
C CYS A 140 9.84 20.22 -19.66
N GLY A 141 9.85 19.01 -20.24
CA GLY A 141 10.45 18.72 -21.54
C GLY A 141 9.84 19.55 -22.67
N PHE A 142 8.51 19.56 -22.78
CA PHE A 142 7.81 20.39 -23.77
C PHE A 142 8.09 21.87 -23.55
N LEU A 143 8.03 22.36 -22.30
CA LEU A 143 8.34 23.75 -21.97
C LEU A 143 9.78 24.13 -22.36
N CYS A 144 10.74 23.24 -22.11
CA CYS A 144 12.13 23.42 -22.46
C CYS A 144 12.31 23.57 -23.97
N VAL A 145 11.72 22.65 -24.76
CA VAL A 145 11.80 22.67 -26.23
C VAL A 145 11.10 23.89 -26.81
N ILE A 146 9.87 24.20 -26.37
CA ILE A 146 9.12 25.37 -26.84
C ILE A 146 9.89 26.65 -26.56
N SER A 147 10.41 26.81 -25.34
CA SER A 147 11.20 28.00 -24.97
C SER A 147 12.49 28.09 -25.78
N PHE A 148 13.16 26.95 -26.05
CA PHE A 148 14.34 26.92 -26.90
C PHE A 148 14.02 27.32 -28.35
N LEU A 149 12.89 26.88 -28.90
CA LEU A 149 12.44 27.31 -30.23
C LEU A 149 12.12 28.80 -30.26
N LEU A 150 11.39 29.32 -29.26
CA LEU A 150 11.09 30.75 -29.14
C LEU A 150 12.34 31.62 -29.01
N TYR A 151 13.39 31.12 -28.35
CA TYR A 151 14.70 31.76 -28.29
C TYR A 151 15.30 31.97 -29.69
N GLN A 152 15.16 31.01 -30.61
CA GLN A 152 15.69 31.12 -31.98
C GLN A 152 14.97 32.19 -32.80
N PHE A 153 13.65 32.33 -32.62
CA PHE A 153 12.82 33.28 -33.38
C PHE A 153 12.69 34.67 -32.73
N ALA A 154 13.16 34.85 -31.50
CA ALA A 154 13.11 36.15 -30.84
C ALA A 154 14.12 37.12 -31.47
N TYR A 155 13.69 38.36 -31.74
CA TYR A 155 14.58 39.42 -32.24
C TYR A 155 15.08 40.34 -31.12
N GLU A 156 14.27 40.54 -30.08
CA GLU A 156 14.62 41.39 -28.94
C GLU A 156 15.54 40.67 -27.95
N THR A 157 16.60 41.36 -27.50
CA THR A 157 17.60 40.84 -26.54
C THR A 157 16.98 40.35 -25.23
N LEU A 158 15.98 41.07 -24.70
CA LEU A 158 15.31 40.72 -23.45
C LEU A 158 14.53 39.41 -23.58
N LYS A 159 13.74 39.25 -24.66
CA LYS A 159 12.97 38.03 -24.94
C LYS A 159 13.89 36.81 -25.11
N LYS A 160 15.00 36.95 -25.85
CA LYS A 160 16.02 35.89 -25.97
C LYS A 160 16.54 35.44 -24.60
N ARG A 161 16.92 36.39 -23.73
CA ARG A 161 17.45 36.07 -22.40
C ARG A 161 16.42 35.32 -21.55
N ILE A 162 15.15 35.73 -21.59
CA ILE A 162 14.07 35.06 -20.87
C ILE A 162 13.88 33.63 -21.38
N TYR A 163 13.72 33.43 -22.69
CA TYR A 163 13.49 32.11 -23.27
C TYR A 163 14.66 31.14 -23.02
N PHE A 164 15.90 31.64 -23.13
CA PHE A 164 17.08 30.86 -22.79
C PHE A 164 17.08 30.45 -21.32
N LEU A 165 16.80 31.39 -20.41
CA LEU A 165 16.76 31.11 -18.98
C LEU A 165 15.65 30.13 -18.60
N ILE A 166 14.46 30.26 -19.18
CA ILE A 166 13.35 29.30 -18.97
C ILE A 166 13.75 27.91 -19.47
N SER A 167 14.33 27.81 -20.68
CA SER A 167 14.78 26.54 -21.24
C SER A 167 15.85 25.88 -20.35
N PHE A 168 16.82 26.65 -19.88
CA PHE A 168 17.88 26.17 -18.99
C PHE A 168 17.32 25.69 -17.63
N LEU A 169 16.44 26.47 -17.00
CA LEU A 169 15.81 26.08 -15.73
C LEU A 169 14.90 24.86 -15.90
N ALA A 170 14.13 24.79 -16.98
CA ALA A 170 13.29 23.63 -17.29
C ALA A 170 14.15 22.37 -17.47
N PHE A 171 15.31 22.48 -18.11
CA PHE A 171 16.26 21.37 -18.25
C PHE A 171 16.80 20.87 -16.90
N LEU A 172 17.20 21.78 -16.00
CA LEU A 172 17.62 21.40 -14.65
C LEU A 172 16.49 20.73 -13.85
N PHE A 173 15.26 21.22 -14.02
CA PHE A 173 14.10 20.65 -13.35
C PHE A 173 13.80 19.23 -13.83
N ILE A 174 13.93 18.94 -15.14
CA ILE A 174 13.79 17.59 -15.70
C ILE A 174 14.77 16.61 -15.03
N ILE A 175 16.03 17.00 -14.87
CA ILE A 175 17.04 16.14 -14.21
C ILE A 175 16.61 15.84 -12.77
N GLY A 176 16.17 16.87 -12.04
CA GLY A 176 15.69 16.73 -10.66
C GLY A 176 14.49 15.81 -10.54
N THR A 177 13.44 16.02 -11.35
CA THR A 177 12.21 15.22 -11.28
C THR A 177 12.40 13.77 -11.72
N VAL A 178 13.23 13.52 -12.75
CA VAL A 178 13.60 12.15 -13.15
C VAL A 178 14.37 11.44 -12.05
N ALA A 179 15.32 12.12 -11.40
CA ALA A 179 16.07 11.54 -10.29
C ALA A 179 15.15 11.17 -9.11
N ILE A 180 14.20 12.05 -8.76
CA ILE A 180 13.20 11.78 -7.73
C ILE A 180 12.31 10.60 -8.12
N ALA A 181 11.79 10.58 -9.35
CA ALA A 181 10.94 9.50 -9.85
C ALA A 181 11.66 8.14 -9.79
N TYR A 182 12.93 8.08 -10.21
CA TYR A 182 13.74 6.87 -10.15
C TYR A 182 13.99 6.40 -8.71
N GLN A 183 14.32 7.33 -7.81
CA GLN A 183 14.52 7.01 -6.39
C GLN A 183 13.23 6.49 -5.74
N GLN A 184 12.09 7.11 -6.03
CA GLN A 184 10.79 6.72 -5.49
C GLN A 184 10.31 5.38 -6.06
N TYR A 185 10.54 5.15 -7.36
CA TYR A 185 10.28 3.85 -7.99
C TYR A 185 11.10 2.74 -7.33
N GLY A 186 12.40 2.97 -7.10
CA GLY A 186 13.27 2.01 -6.42
C GLY A 186 12.86 1.73 -4.97
N LYS A 187 12.28 2.72 -4.28
CA LYS A 187 11.68 2.51 -2.95
C LYS A 187 10.39 1.68 -3.05
N ALA A 188 9.49 2.04 -3.94
CA ALA A 188 8.21 1.35 -4.12
C ALA A 188 8.38 -0.13 -4.50
N GLN A 189 9.38 -0.46 -5.32
CA GLN A 189 9.67 -1.85 -5.70
C GLN A 189 10.18 -2.70 -4.52
N LYS A 190 10.84 -2.06 -3.55
CA LYS A 190 11.36 -2.71 -2.35
C LYS A 190 10.39 -2.65 -1.17
N ASP A 191 9.28 -1.95 -1.32
CA ASP A 191 8.26 -1.78 -0.29
C ASP A 191 7.45 -3.08 -0.21
N ARG A 192 7.65 -3.81 0.88
CA ARG A 192 7.09 -5.14 1.15
C ARG A 192 6.73 -5.22 2.63
N PRO A 193 5.78 -4.40 3.08
CA PRO A 193 5.40 -4.38 4.47
C PRO A 193 4.66 -5.68 4.82
N ALA A 194 4.87 -6.17 6.03
CA ALA A 194 4.24 -7.37 6.56
C ALA A 194 3.85 -7.17 8.01
N ILE A 195 2.87 -7.94 8.47
CA ILE A 195 2.39 -7.94 9.85
C ILE A 195 2.67 -9.29 10.48
N VAL A 196 3.19 -9.29 11.71
CA VAL A 196 3.39 -10.50 12.52
C VAL A 196 2.02 -11.04 12.98
N PHE A 197 1.74 -12.31 12.71
CA PHE A 197 0.52 -13.03 13.10
C PHE A 197 0.74 -13.95 14.30
N ALA A 198 1.96 -14.45 14.48
CA ALA A 198 2.30 -15.26 15.65
C ALA A 198 2.12 -14.43 16.94
N LYS A 199 1.51 -15.02 17.97
CA LYS A 199 1.33 -14.35 19.27
C LYS A 199 2.66 -13.86 19.85
N GLU A 200 3.68 -14.69 19.71
CA GLU A 200 5.06 -14.40 20.07
C GLU A 200 5.96 -15.17 19.10
N THR A 201 6.99 -14.52 18.57
CA THR A 201 7.96 -15.14 17.67
C THR A 201 9.35 -14.55 17.89
N THR A 202 10.36 -15.39 17.82
CA THR A 202 11.74 -15.00 18.07
C THR A 202 12.45 -14.68 16.76
N VAL A 203 13.07 -13.51 16.71
CA VAL A 203 13.87 -13.07 15.58
C VAL A 203 15.31 -13.53 15.75
N LYS A 204 15.82 -14.23 14.74
CA LYS A 204 17.14 -14.85 14.70
C LYS A 204 18.16 -14.00 13.94
N SER A 205 19.44 -14.16 14.26
CA SER A 205 20.55 -13.46 13.57
C SER A 205 20.79 -14.01 12.16
N GLU A 206 20.52 -15.30 11.94
CA GLU A 206 20.68 -16.01 10.68
C GLU A 206 19.42 -16.84 10.34
N PRO A 207 19.19 -17.26 9.08
CA PRO A 207 18.02 -18.05 8.69
C PRO A 207 18.14 -19.53 9.13
N ASN A 208 18.38 -19.77 10.42
CA ASN A 208 18.44 -21.10 11.00
C ASN A 208 18.07 -21.08 12.49
N LEU A 209 17.55 -22.21 12.98
CA LEU A 209 17.05 -22.36 14.35
C LEU A 209 18.15 -22.34 15.43
N ARG A 210 19.43 -22.53 15.04
CA ARG A 210 20.56 -22.64 15.98
C ARG A 210 21.24 -21.31 16.25
N SER A 211 20.99 -20.31 15.41
CA SER A 211 21.60 -19.00 15.53
C SER A 211 21.06 -18.22 16.71
N ASP A 212 21.81 -17.20 17.11
CA ASP A 212 21.48 -16.38 18.27
C ASP A 212 20.18 -15.63 18.07
N GLU A 213 19.45 -15.48 19.17
CA GLU A 213 18.20 -14.73 19.27
C GLU A 213 18.53 -13.25 19.45
N VAL A 214 18.01 -12.41 18.56
CA VAL A 214 18.29 -10.97 18.56
C VAL A 214 17.26 -10.22 19.39
N PHE A 215 15.98 -10.52 19.19
CA PHE A 215 14.84 -9.96 19.92
C PHE A 215 13.57 -10.80 19.65
N VAL A 216 12.51 -10.53 20.42
CA VAL A 216 11.20 -11.18 20.29
C VAL A 216 10.21 -10.15 19.75
N LEU A 217 9.30 -10.60 18.88
CA LEU A 217 8.18 -9.83 18.36
C LEU A 217 6.86 -10.51 18.70
N HIS A 218 5.80 -9.71 18.75
CA HIS A 218 4.45 -10.15 19.02
C HIS A 218 3.52 -9.81 17.85
N GLU A 219 2.31 -10.36 17.90
CA GLU A 219 1.31 -10.13 16.87
C GLU A 219 0.99 -8.64 16.67
N GLY A 220 0.69 -8.26 15.43
CA GLY A 220 0.35 -6.88 15.06
C GLY A 220 1.55 -6.00 14.77
N THR A 221 2.77 -6.45 15.09
CA THR A 221 3.98 -5.69 14.78
C THR A 221 4.21 -5.62 13.27
N LYS A 222 4.31 -4.38 12.77
CA LYS A 222 4.60 -4.08 11.36
C LYS A 222 6.10 -4.14 11.09
N VAL A 223 6.47 -4.90 10.07
CA VAL A 223 7.86 -5.14 9.66
C VAL A 223 8.01 -4.95 8.15
N GLN A 224 9.23 -4.67 7.69
CA GLN A 224 9.56 -4.58 6.28
C GLN A 224 10.34 -5.82 5.83
N VAL A 225 9.82 -6.60 4.89
CA VAL A 225 10.53 -7.76 4.35
C VAL A 225 11.63 -7.31 3.39
N LEU A 226 12.87 -7.65 3.71
CA LEU A 226 14.05 -7.33 2.91
C LEU A 226 14.43 -8.45 1.95
N ASP A 227 14.31 -9.70 2.41
CA ASP A 227 14.73 -10.88 1.66
C ASP A 227 13.95 -12.13 2.11
N THR A 228 13.97 -13.18 1.31
CA THR A 228 13.30 -14.46 1.62
C THR A 228 14.20 -15.62 1.22
N VAL A 229 14.51 -16.49 2.18
CA VAL A 229 15.37 -17.67 2.00
C VAL A 229 14.68 -18.86 2.63
N ASP A 230 14.28 -19.83 1.81
CA ASP A 230 13.52 -21.01 2.22
C ASP A 230 12.29 -20.63 3.08
N ASN A 231 12.24 -21.07 4.34
CA ASN A 231 11.16 -20.76 5.29
C ASN A 231 11.45 -19.55 6.18
N TRP A 232 12.41 -18.69 5.80
CA TRP A 232 12.80 -17.52 6.57
C TRP A 232 12.62 -16.23 5.76
N LYS A 233 12.14 -15.19 6.42
CA LYS A 233 12.12 -13.82 5.90
C LYS A 233 13.08 -12.97 6.68
N LYS A 234 13.95 -12.26 5.97
CA LYS A 234 14.77 -11.21 6.56
C LYS A 234 13.87 -9.98 6.70
N ILE A 235 13.73 -9.48 7.92
CA ILE A 235 12.87 -8.34 8.22
C ILE A 235 13.69 -7.17 8.76
N GLN A 236 13.13 -5.97 8.61
CA GLN A 236 13.61 -4.75 9.21
C GLN A 236 12.47 -4.06 9.97
N LEU A 237 12.77 -3.65 11.20
CA LEU A 237 11.90 -2.83 12.03
C LEU A 237 12.05 -1.34 11.71
N ILE A 238 11.08 -0.53 12.13
CA ILE A 238 11.11 0.93 11.90
C ILE A 238 12.21 1.65 12.70
N ASP A 239 12.71 1.03 13.77
CA ASP A 239 13.90 1.46 14.52
C ASP A 239 15.23 1.06 13.83
N GLY A 240 15.15 0.36 12.69
CA GLY A 240 16.29 -0.05 11.88
C GLY A 240 16.89 -1.41 12.25
N LYS A 241 16.44 -2.08 13.33
CA LYS A 241 16.89 -3.43 13.65
C LYS A 241 16.52 -4.42 12.57
N ILE A 242 17.36 -5.42 12.37
CA ILE A 242 17.24 -6.43 11.32
C ILE A 242 17.37 -7.82 11.95
N GLY A 243 16.65 -8.79 11.42
CA GLY A 243 16.86 -10.20 11.71
C GLY A 243 16.00 -11.10 10.83
N TRP A 244 16.00 -12.39 11.13
CA TRP A 244 15.26 -13.41 10.39
C TRP A 244 14.10 -13.94 11.22
N ILE A 245 12.93 -13.99 10.60
CA ILE A 245 11.70 -14.52 11.17
C ILE A 245 11.19 -15.69 10.32
N ILE A 246 10.46 -16.62 10.92
CA ILE A 246 9.83 -17.73 10.19
C ILE A 246 8.75 -17.15 9.25
N SER A 247 8.73 -17.61 8.00
CA SER A 247 7.84 -17.08 6.96
C SER A 247 6.36 -17.22 7.30
N GLU A 248 5.97 -18.28 8.02
CA GLU A 248 4.59 -18.56 8.44
C GLU A 248 4.08 -17.59 9.52
N ASP A 249 4.98 -16.97 10.27
CA ASP A 249 4.64 -16.05 11.37
C ASP A 249 4.27 -14.65 10.87
N VAL A 250 4.47 -14.36 9.58
CA VAL A 250 4.27 -13.02 9.00
C VAL A 250 3.50 -13.05 7.69
N ASN A 251 2.54 -12.15 7.55
CA ASN A 251 1.76 -11.98 6.32
C ASN A 251 2.09 -10.64 5.64
N GLU A 252 2.45 -10.70 4.36
CA GLU A 252 2.75 -9.52 3.54
C GLU A 252 1.47 -8.80 3.09
N LEU A 253 1.51 -7.47 3.13
CA LEU A 253 0.43 -6.59 2.71
C LEU A 253 0.38 -6.40 1.18
#